data_AF-A0A435XYG0-F1
#
_entry.id   AF-A0A435XYG0-F1
#
_cell.length_a   1.000
_cell.length_b   1.000
_cell.length_c   1.000
_cell.angle_alpha   90.00
_cell.angle_beta   90.00
_cell.angle_gamma   90.00
#
_symmetry.space_group_name_H-M   'P 1'
#
loop_
_entity.id
_entity.type
_entity.pdbx_description
1 polymer ?
#
loop_
_entity_poly.entity_id
_entity_poly.type
_entity_poly.pdbx_seq_one_letter_code
_entity_poly.pdbx_strand_id
1 'polypeptide(L)'
;MKHIDPQSPVSFRANVTRLPQKGLPVVIEADAAQRAALAEEHGLISVESYRAELLVASWKRNGVKISGRIEADITQACIVTLEPVEAHIDEPVEALLLPEDSKLGRQGFDGGGEILLDAEGPDSPETFSGDTIDVGALAEQY
;
A
#
# COMPACT_ATOMS: atom_id res chain seq x y z
N MET A 1 6.46 -27.43 -0.73
CA MET A 1 6.29 -26.40 0.31
C MET A 1 5.41 -25.32 -0.30
N LYS A 2 4.25 -25.02 0.29
CA LYS A 2 3.38 -23.95 -0.21
C LYS A 2 4.06 -22.64 0.17
N HIS A 3 4.46 -21.83 -0.80
CA HIS A 3 4.82 -20.44 -0.54
C HIS A 3 3.54 -19.78 -0.04
N ILE A 4 3.47 -19.57 1.28
CA ILE A 4 2.51 -18.67 1.88
C ILE A 4 3.28 -17.36 1.85
N ASP A 5 2.93 -16.48 0.91
CA ASP A 5 3.40 -15.09 1.01
C ASP A 5 3.00 -14.59 2.40
N PRO A 6 3.95 -14.08 3.21
CA PRO A 6 3.64 -13.59 4.54
C PRO A 6 2.56 -12.52 4.42
N GLN A 7 1.49 -12.71 5.19
CA GLN A 7 0.42 -11.72 5.27
C GLN A 7 0.95 -10.54 6.08
N SER A 8 0.83 -9.33 5.52
CA SER A 8 1.20 -8.07 6.18
C SER A 8 0.74 -8.05 7.65
N PRO A 9 1.59 -7.59 8.59
CA PRO A 9 1.23 -7.45 10.00
C PRO A 9 0.00 -6.57 10.22
N VAL A 10 -0.25 -5.63 9.32
CA VAL A 10 -1.36 -4.67 9.35
C VAL A 10 -2.42 -4.95 8.30
N SER A 11 -2.45 -6.17 7.77
CA SER A 11 -3.36 -6.62 6.71
C SER A 11 -4.82 -6.21 6.94
N PHE A 12 -5.40 -5.58 5.92
CA PHE A 12 -6.81 -5.22 5.88
C PHE A 12 -7.38 -5.54 4.50
N ARG A 13 -8.21 -6.58 4.43
CA ARG A 13 -8.77 -7.06 3.17
C ARG A 13 -10.06 -6.33 2.81
N ALA A 14 -10.03 -5.53 1.74
CA ALA A 14 -11.19 -4.83 1.21
C ALA A 14 -11.73 -5.55 -0.04
N ASN A 15 -13.02 -5.89 -0.02
CA ASN A 15 -13.68 -6.44 -1.20
C ASN A 15 -14.05 -5.33 -2.19
N VAL A 16 -13.38 -5.31 -3.33
CA VAL A 16 -13.48 -4.23 -4.33
C VAL A 16 -14.82 -4.21 -5.05
N THR A 17 -15.52 -5.35 -5.12
CA THR A 17 -16.83 -5.47 -5.77
C THR A 17 -17.98 -4.92 -4.90
N ARG A 18 -17.71 -4.66 -3.61
CA ARG A 18 -18.70 -4.22 -2.62
C ARG A 18 -18.40 -2.85 -2.03
N LEU A 19 -17.55 -2.06 -2.70
CA LEU A 19 -17.19 -0.73 -2.22
C LEU A 19 -18.43 0.21 -2.21
N PRO A 20 -18.65 0.96 -1.12
CA PRO A 20 -19.68 2.00 -1.10
C PRO A 20 -19.42 3.09 -2.15
N GLN A 21 -20.47 3.75 -2.63
CA GLN A 21 -20.34 4.83 -3.63
C GLN A 21 -19.43 5.98 -3.18
N LYS A 22 -19.38 6.27 -1.88
CA LYS A 22 -18.52 7.31 -1.30
C LYS A 22 -17.10 6.83 -0.98
N GLY A 23 -16.78 5.57 -1.28
CA GLY A 23 -15.58 4.90 -0.81
C GLY A 23 -15.76 4.24 0.57
N LEU A 24 -14.85 3.33 0.87
CA LEU A 24 -14.72 2.64 2.15
C LEU A 24 -13.60 3.34 2.95
N PRO A 25 -13.92 4.07 4.04
CA PRO A 25 -12.89 4.54 4.96
C PRO A 25 -12.31 3.34 5.72
N VAL A 26 -10.99 3.30 5.81
CA VAL A 26 -10.22 2.28 6.50
C VAL A 26 -9.27 2.99 7.46
N VAL A 27 -9.33 2.63 8.73
CA VAL A 27 -8.37 3.08 9.75
C VAL A 27 -7.70 1.84 10.31
N ILE A 28 -6.37 1.82 10.26
CA ILE A 28 -5.55 0.74 10.81
C ILE A 28 -4.66 1.37 11.87
N GLU A 29 -4.73 0.83 13.09
CA GLU A 29 -3.84 1.20 14.19
C GLU A 29 -3.16 -0.08 14.66
N ALA A 30 -1.84 -0.15 14.54
CA ALA A 30 -1.11 -1.37 14.88
C ALA A 30 -1.05 -1.56 16.39
N ASP A 31 -1.51 -2.73 16.85
CA ASP A 31 -1.32 -3.14 18.25
C ASP A 31 0.15 -3.50 18.54
N ALA A 32 0.44 -3.85 19.80
CA ALA A 32 1.81 -4.16 20.21
C ALA A 32 2.42 -5.37 19.47
N ALA A 33 1.61 -6.38 19.13
CA ALA A 33 2.08 -7.54 18.39
C ALA A 33 2.32 -7.21 16.92
N GLN A 34 1.42 -6.44 16.31
CA GLN A 34 1.57 -5.97 14.93
C GLN A 34 2.78 -5.05 14.78
N ARG A 35 3.03 -4.13 15.73
CA ARG A 35 4.23 -3.27 15.71
C ARG A 35 5.53 -4.05 15.84
N ALA A 36 5.55 -5.10 16.65
CA ALA A 36 6.71 -5.99 16.75
C ALA A 36 6.96 -6.73 15.42
N ALA A 37 5.89 -7.22 14.78
CA ALA A 37 5.98 -7.89 13.49
C ALA A 37 6.40 -6.93 12.36
N LEU A 38 5.89 -5.68 12.33
CA LEU A 38 6.37 -4.64 11.41
C LEU A 38 7.86 -4.36 11.60
N ALA A 39 8.33 -4.25 12.84
CA ALA A 39 9.75 -4.02 13.10
C ALA A 39 10.62 -5.18 12.57
N GLU A 40 10.18 -6.42 12.77
CA GLU A 40 10.87 -7.61 12.26
C GLU A 40 10.88 -7.66 10.72
N GLU A 41 9.74 -7.42 10.08
CA GLU A 41 9.58 -7.51 8.63
C GLU A 41 10.39 -6.45 7.87
N HIS A 42 10.47 -5.24 8.43
CA HIS A 42 11.21 -4.12 7.83
C HIS A 42 12.63 -3.94 8.34
N GLY A 43 13.11 -4.79 9.25
CA GLY A 43 14.45 -4.67 9.82
C GLY A 43 14.66 -3.41 10.68
N LEU A 44 13.62 -2.94 11.34
CA LEU A 44 13.65 -1.82 12.28
C LEU A 44 14.07 -2.32 13.68
N ILE A 45 14.57 -1.42 14.51
CA ILE A 45 14.82 -1.70 15.93
C ILE A 45 13.48 -1.78 16.68
N SER A 46 12.58 -0.83 16.42
CA SER A 46 11.24 -0.80 17.01
C SER A 46 10.28 0.06 16.18
N VAL A 47 8.99 -0.21 16.37
CA VAL A 47 7.89 0.64 15.91
C VAL A 47 7.10 1.06 17.16
N GLU A 48 7.17 2.34 17.48
CA GLU A 48 6.50 2.91 18.66
C GLU A 48 5.02 3.14 18.36
N SER A 49 4.69 3.61 17.16
CA SER A 49 3.33 3.84 16.68
C SER A 49 3.23 3.56 15.18
N TYR A 50 2.06 3.09 14.73
CA TYR A 50 1.73 3.01 13.29
C TYR A 50 0.23 3.18 13.13
N ARG A 51 -0.15 4.12 12.27
CA ARG A 51 -1.54 4.46 11.95
C ARG A 51 -1.69 4.79 10.48
N ALA A 52 -2.63 4.13 9.82
CA ALA A 52 -3.01 4.43 8.44
C ALA A 52 -4.48 4.86 8.40
N GLU A 53 -4.74 6.06 7.87
CA GLU A 53 -6.07 6.54 7.56
C GLU A 53 -6.24 6.60 6.04
N LEU A 54 -7.09 5.74 5.49
CA LEU A 54 -7.20 5.51 4.06
C LEU A 54 -8.66 5.56 3.59
N LEU A 55 -8.83 5.95 2.34
CA LEU A 55 -10.09 5.87 1.61
C LEU A 55 -9.91 4.98 0.38
N VAL A 56 -10.66 3.86 0.35
CA VAL A 56 -10.66 2.92 -0.76
C VAL A 56 -11.89 3.18 -1.61
N ALA A 57 -11.70 3.69 -2.82
CA ALA A 57 -12.79 4.10 -3.69
C ALA A 57 -12.74 3.38 -5.05
N SER A 58 -13.92 3.07 -5.59
CA SER A 58 -14.04 2.56 -6.95
C SER A 58 -13.49 3.59 -7.94
N TRP A 59 -12.72 3.11 -8.91
CA TRP A 59 -12.14 3.88 -9.98
C TRP A 59 -12.46 3.23 -11.33
N LYS A 60 -12.24 3.96 -12.42
CA LYS A 60 -12.66 3.60 -13.79
C LYS A 60 -12.41 2.12 -14.13
N ARG A 61 -13.34 1.51 -14.87
CA ARG A 61 -13.25 0.11 -15.35
C ARG A 61 -12.84 -0.89 -14.26
N ASN A 62 -13.53 -0.84 -13.12
CA ASN A 62 -13.30 -1.70 -11.95
C ASN A 62 -11.94 -1.52 -11.28
N GLY A 63 -11.22 -0.43 -11.58
CA GLY A 63 -10.05 -0.05 -10.82
C GLY A 63 -10.42 0.38 -9.41
N VAL A 64 -9.40 0.56 -8.58
CA VAL A 64 -9.51 1.05 -7.22
C VAL A 64 -8.50 2.16 -7.03
N LYS A 65 -8.94 3.27 -6.45
CA LYS A 65 -8.04 4.30 -5.93
C LYS A 65 -7.99 4.17 -4.41
N ILE A 66 -6.77 4.13 -3.88
CA ILE A 66 -6.51 4.24 -2.45
C ILE A 66 -5.83 5.58 -2.23
N SER A 67 -6.33 6.36 -1.28
CA SER A 67 -5.74 7.64 -0.91
C SER A 67 -5.82 7.85 0.59
N GLY A 68 -4.83 8.48 1.19
CA GLY A 68 -4.84 8.74 2.62
C GLY A 68 -3.51 9.24 3.15
N ARG A 69 -3.24 8.97 4.43
CA ARG A 69 -1.96 9.27 5.09
C ARG A 69 -1.56 8.13 6.03
N ILE A 70 -0.26 8.00 6.21
CA ILE A 70 0.34 7.12 7.21
C ILE A 70 1.15 7.96 8.17
N GLU A 71 0.95 7.70 9.44
CA GLU A 71 1.73 8.26 10.54
C GLU A 71 2.37 7.11 11.32
N ALA A 72 3.68 7.17 11.52
CA ALA A 72 4.40 6.17 12.31
C ALA A 72 5.60 6.79 13.01
N ASP A 73 5.85 6.32 14.23
CA ASP A 73 7.11 6.56 14.94
C ASP A 73 7.89 5.25 14.92
N ILE A 74 9.11 5.32 14.40
CA ILE A 74 10.00 4.17 14.26
C ILE A 74 11.39 4.48 14.81
N THR A 75 12.09 3.43 15.21
CA THR A 75 13.52 3.46 15.48
C THR A 75 14.22 2.51 14.52
N GLN A 76 15.18 3.02 13.74
CA GLN A 76 15.98 2.25 12.79
C GLN A 76 17.44 2.18 13.23
N ALA A 77 18.15 1.12 12.83
CA ALA A 77 19.60 1.06 12.99
C ALA A 77 20.27 1.84 11.84
N CYS A 78 21.15 2.78 12.15
CA CYS A 78 21.95 3.41 11.09
C CYS A 78 22.86 2.36 10.43
N ILE A 79 22.79 2.17 9.11
CA ILE A 79 23.63 1.18 8.40
C ILE A 79 25.13 1.49 8.54
N VAL A 80 25.49 2.75 8.83
CA VAL A 80 26.88 3.19 8.98
C VAL A 80 27.41 2.98 10.39
N THR A 81 26.70 3.49 11.42
CA THR A 81 27.19 3.49 12.81
C THR A 81 26.54 2.41 13.69
N LEU A 82 25.43 1.82 13.23
CA LEU A 82 24.53 0.96 13.99
C LEU A 82 23.95 1.64 15.24
N GLU A 83 23.98 2.97 15.31
CA GLU A 83 23.31 3.71 16.37
C GLU A 83 21.80 3.80 16.09
N PRO A 84 20.96 3.77 17.14
CA PRO A 84 19.52 3.99 17.00
C PRO A 84 19.22 5.39 16.46
N VAL A 85 18.37 5.45 15.44
CA VAL A 85 17.85 6.69 14.87
C VAL A 85 16.33 6.66 14.95
N GLU A 86 15.77 7.57 15.74
CA GLU A 86 14.33 7.81 15.81
C GLU A 86 13.88 8.59 14.57
N ALA A 87 12.76 8.19 13.97
CA ALA A 87 12.15 8.87 12.84
C ALA A 87 10.63 8.93 12.99
N HIS A 88 10.07 10.07 12.61
CA HIS A 88 8.64 10.26 12.47
C HIS A 88 8.28 10.28 10.99
N ILE A 89 7.37 9.39 10.59
CA ILE A 89 6.83 9.26 9.24
C ILE A 89 5.46 9.92 9.22
N ASP A 90 5.23 10.82 8.25
CA ASP A 90 3.94 11.45 7.96
C ASP A 90 3.81 11.63 6.44
N GLU A 91 3.51 10.53 5.75
CA GLU A 91 3.55 10.43 4.29
C GLU A 91 2.13 10.34 3.70
N PRO A 92 1.84 11.06 2.60
CA PRO A 92 0.62 10.84 1.85
C PRO A 92 0.67 9.51 1.08
N VAL A 93 -0.43 8.77 1.10
CA VAL A 93 -0.60 7.55 0.32
C VAL A 93 -1.49 7.87 -0.87
N GLU A 94 -1.04 7.55 -2.07
CA GLU A 94 -1.87 7.50 -3.28
C GLU A 94 -1.47 6.33 -4.16
N ALA A 95 -2.41 5.39 -4.34
CA ALA A 95 -2.22 4.23 -5.21
C ALA A 95 -3.42 4.01 -6.12
N LEU A 96 -3.13 3.53 -7.33
CA LEU A 96 -4.13 3.11 -8.31
C LEU A 96 -3.90 1.64 -8.65
N LEU A 97 -4.93 0.84 -8.42
CA LEU A 97 -4.92 -0.58 -8.71
C LEU A 97 -5.93 -0.92 -9.81
N LEU A 98 -5.54 -1.78 -10.73
CA LEU A 98 -6.39 -2.26 -11.81
C LEU A 98 -6.54 -3.79 -11.77
N PRO A 99 -7.69 -4.35 -12.15
CA PRO A 99 -7.79 -5.78 -12.38
C PRO A 99 -6.76 -6.24 -13.42
N GLU A 100 -6.17 -7.42 -13.25
CA GLU A 100 -5.20 -8.01 -14.18
C GLU A 100 -5.67 -8.06 -15.65
N ASP A 101 -6.98 -8.23 -15.87
CA ASP A 101 -7.59 -8.30 -17.20
C ASP A 101 -7.88 -6.92 -17.82
N SER A 102 -7.66 -5.85 -17.05
CA SER A 102 -7.92 -4.48 -17.47
C SER A 102 -7.11 -4.09 -18.71
N LYS A 103 -7.82 -3.54 -19.70
CA LYS A 103 -7.20 -2.96 -20.90
C LYS A 103 -6.51 -1.63 -20.62
N LEU A 104 -6.79 -0.97 -19.49
CA LEU A 104 -6.16 0.31 -19.12
C LEU A 104 -4.71 0.12 -18.66
N GLY A 105 -4.41 -0.95 -17.91
CA GLY A 105 -3.04 -1.23 -17.47
C GLY A 105 -2.11 -1.61 -18.64
N ARG A 106 -2.65 -2.18 -19.72
CA ARG A 106 -1.89 -2.60 -20.90
C ARG A 106 -1.58 -1.49 -21.91
N GLN A 107 -2.32 -0.38 -21.87
CA GLN A 107 -2.21 0.67 -22.90
C GLN A 107 -1.47 1.91 -22.42
N GLY A 108 -0.99 1.92 -21.18
CA GLY A 108 -0.50 3.15 -20.55
C GLY A 108 -1.61 4.20 -20.41
N PHE A 109 -1.32 5.28 -19.69
CA PHE A 109 -2.27 6.37 -19.52
C PHE A 109 -2.43 7.27 -20.76
N ASP A 110 -1.65 7.03 -21.82
CA ASP A 110 -1.70 7.80 -23.07
C ASP A 110 -2.33 7.01 -24.20
N GLY A 111 -3.56 7.39 -24.54
CA GLY A 111 -4.34 6.79 -25.60
C GLY A 111 -3.69 7.02 -26.96
N GLY A 112 -2.89 6.05 -27.42
CA GLY A 112 -2.25 6.15 -28.74
C GLY A 112 -1.75 4.87 -29.38
N GLY A 113 -1.68 3.73 -28.67
CA GLY A 113 -1.22 2.47 -29.28
C GLY A 113 0.27 2.41 -29.64
N GLU A 114 1.05 3.44 -29.29
CA GLU A 114 2.51 3.41 -29.25
C GLU A 114 2.97 3.26 -27.79
N ILE A 115 3.88 2.33 -27.53
CA ILE A 115 4.52 2.18 -26.21
C ILE A 115 5.59 3.27 -26.11
N LEU A 116 5.20 4.47 -25.69
CA LEU A 116 6.13 5.50 -25.24
C LEU A 116 6.42 5.23 -23.76
N LEU A 117 7.60 4.65 -23.48
CA LEU A 117 8.12 4.58 -22.11
C LEU A 117 8.62 5.99 -21.77
N ASP A 118 7.73 6.82 -21.24
CA ASP A 118 8.15 8.07 -20.60
C ASP A 118 8.79 7.73 -19.26
N ALA A 119 10.11 7.89 -19.16
CA ALA A 119 10.85 7.63 -17.94
C ALA A 119 10.47 8.60 -16.81
N GLU A 120 9.82 9.72 -17.13
CA GLU A 120 9.30 10.71 -16.18
C GLU A 120 7.76 10.67 -16.06
N GLY A 121 7.11 9.69 -16.71
CA GLY A 121 5.67 9.47 -16.62
C GLY A 121 5.27 8.88 -15.25
N PRO A 122 4.00 8.99 -14.83
CA PRO A 122 3.54 8.39 -13.59
C PRO A 122 3.76 6.88 -13.61
N ASP A 123 4.07 6.31 -12.44
CA ASP A 123 4.23 4.87 -12.28
C ASP A 123 3.03 4.11 -12.85
N SER A 124 3.33 2.96 -13.48
CA SER A 124 2.26 2.10 -14.00
C SER A 124 1.39 1.61 -12.85
N PRO A 125 0.05 1.56 -13.00
CA PRO A 125 -0.83 1.12 -11.93
C PRO A 125 -0.50 -0.31 -11.52
N GLU A 126 -0.50 -0.55 -10.22
CA GLU A 126 -0.44 -1.92 -9.71
C GLU A 126 -1.64 -2.72 -10.18
N THR A 127 -1.48 -4.04 -10.27
CA THR A 127 -2.58 -4.93 -10.66
C THR A 127 -3.00 -5.84 -9.52
N PHE A 128 -4.28 -6.19 -9.48
CA PHE A 128 -4.81 -7.14 -8.52
C PHE A 128 -5.63 -8.23 -9.20
N SER A 129 -5.70 -9.39 -8.52
CA SER A 129 -6.46 -10.55 -8.94
C SER A 129 -7.64 -10.79 -7.99
N GLY A 130 -8.74 -11.31 -8.53
CA GLY A 130 -9.93 -11.63 -7.74
C GLY A 130 -10.75 -10.40 -7.34
N ASP A 131 -11.41 -10.49 -6.20
CA ASP A 131 -12.39 -9.50 -5.74
C ASP A 131 -11.95 -8.73 -4.49
N THR A 132 -10.72 -8.95 -4.04
CA THR A 132 -10.23 -8.46 -2.74
C THR A 132 -8.79 -7.98 -2.88
N ILE A 133 -8.52 -6.81 -2.31
CA ILE A 133 -7.18 -6.26 -2.17
C ILE A 133 -6.79 -6.16 -0.70
N ASP A 134 -5.50 -6.24 -0.40
CA ASP A 134 -4.97 -5.99 0.94
C ASP A 134 -4.48 -4.55 1.03
N VAL A 135 -5.30 -3.71 1.66
CA VAL A 135 -5.07 -2.27 1.79
C VAL A 135 -4.02 -1.99 2.87
N GLY A 136 -3.92 -2.86 3.87
CA GLY A 136 -2.91 -2.77 4.91
C GLY A 136 -1.52 -3.07 4.36
N ALA A 137 -1.39 -4.14 3.58
CA ALA A 137 -0.14 -4.46 2.89
C ALA A 137 0.32 -3.36 1.91
N LEU A 138 -0.62 -2.65 1.29
CA LEU A 138 -0.28 -1.50 0.45
C LEU A 138 0.18 -0.31 1.28
N ALA A 139 -0.49 -0.05 2.40
CA ALA A 139 -0.11 1.04 3.29
C ALA A 139 1.32 0.86 3.82
N GLU A 140 1.70 -0.35 4.19
CA GLU A 140 3.03 -0.71 4.70
C GLU A 140 4.21 -0.39 3.74
N GLN A 141 3.96 -0.09 2.46
CA GLN A 141 5.01 0.24 1.48
C GLN A 141 5.47 1.71 1.50
N TYR A 142 4.79 2.56 2.25
CA TYR A 142 5.05 4.00 2.36
C TYR A 142 5.68 4.33 3.72
#